data_AF-A0A5E4IKG4-F1
#
_entry.id   AF-A0A5E4IKG4-F1
#
_cell.length_a   1.000
_cell.length_b   1.000
_cell.length_c   1.000
_cell.angle_alpha   90.00
_cell.angle_beta   90.00
_cell.angle_gamma   90.00
#
_symmetry.space_group_name_H-M   'P 1'
#
loop_
_entity.id
_entity.type
_entity.pdbx_description
1 polymer ?
#
loop_
_entity_poly.entity_id
_entity_poly.type
_entity_poly.pdbx_seq_one_letter_code
_entity_poly.pdbx_strand_id
1 'polypeptide(L)'
;MNSRCLLTRKGLIILSIIVLDLFIPSFHTEVDTNDLWFLISSYEDIGITVDDLAKFLVAHGYNAKPEGSYVTVTLSGGKKNYLTPNGGASGLADMWQILPSEPTQPTIISKIYAIKKDPTYQRTFNSDFRESLNRSVRFPIAPLGRCYEGSKVLGKIYKNLGYNVTYMYRQNNPGHEWILVEDNSSDTWLAADSYFGTVINSDYYTASYSFPDPSYLDLVNPKWRIA
;
A
#
# COMPACT_ATOMS: atom_id res chain seq x y z
N MET A 1 73.61 14.74 11.33
CA MET A 1 72.41 15.56 11.01
C MET A 1 71.17 14.92 11.60
N ASN A 2 70.06 15.66 11.68
CA ASN A 2 68.80 15.16 12.23
C ASN A 2 67.97 14.40 11.18
N SER A 3 67.28 13.35 11.64
CA SER A 3 65.85 13.15 11.35
C SER A 3 65.25 12.29 12.47
N ARG A 4 64.24 12.82 13.15
CA ARG A 4 63.43 12.09 14.14
C ARG A 4 62.00 12.04 13.62
N CYS A 5 61.31 10.91 13.79
CA CYS A 5 59.86 10.90 13.82
C CYS A 5 59.43 10.30 15.17
N LEU A 6 58.74 11.10 15.99
CA LEU A 6 58.09 10.62 17.21
C LEU A 6 56.59 10.49 16.92
N LEU A 7 56.02 9.30 17.12
CA LEU A 7 54.64 9.21 17.61
C LEU A 7 54.73 8.92 19.12
N THR A 8 54.00 9.70 19.92
CA THR A 8 54.20 9.74 21.37
C THR A 8 53.16 8.91 22.12
N ARG A 9 53.60 8.35 23.26
CA ARG A 9 52.90 7.39 24.14
C ARG A 9 51.53 7.82 24.71
N LYS A 10 51.01 9.02 24.39
CA LYS A 10 49.78 9.56 24.98
C LYS A 10 48.48 9.04 24.35
N GLY A 11 48.51 8.51 23.13
CA GLY A 11 47.30 8.05 22.43
C GLY A 11 46.62 6.79 23.01
N LEU A 12 47.32 6.01 23.85
CA LEU A 12 46.89 4.64 24.18
C LEU A 12 45.84 4.53 25.31
N ILE A 13 45.71 5.55 26.17
CA ILE A 13 44.80 5.50 27.34
C ILE A 13 43.42 6.09 27.03
N ILE A 14 43.33 7.10 26.16
CA ILE A 14 42.06 7.67 25.71
C ILE A 14 41.26 6.66 24.87
N LEU A 15 41.97 5.75 24.19
CA LEU A 15 41.40 4.76 23.28
C LEU A 15 40.53 3.69 23.99
N SER A 16 40.65 3.47 25.30
CA SER A 16 39.94 2.40 26.01
C SER A 16 38.62 2.82 26.66
N ILE A 17 38.21 4.08 26.57
CA ILE A 17 36.96 4.59 27.17
C ILE A 17 35.89 4.86 26.10
N ILE A 18 36.28 5.35 24.92
CA ILE A 18 35.36 5.75 23.83
C ILE A 18 34.67 4.54 23.15
N VAL A 19 35.13 3.31 23.41
CA VAL A 19 34.66 2.09 22.73
C VAL A 19 33.32 1.56 23.29
N LEU A 20 32.79 2.12 24.39
CA LEU A 20 31.62 1.55 25.09
C LEU A 20 30.28 2.28 24.86
N ASP A 21 30.28 3.55 24.44
CA ASP A 21 29.07 4.40 24.41
C ASP A 21 28.35 4.51 23.03
N LEU A 22 28.88 3.90 21.97
CA LEU A 22 28.34 4.03 20.60
C LEU A 22 27.58 2.79 20.08
N PHE A 23 26.82 2.15 20.99
CA PHE A 23 25.76 1.19 20.64
C PHE A 23 24.35 1.78 20.92
N ILE A 24 24.05 2.92 20.31
CA ILE A 24 22.67 3.37 20.12
C ILE A 24 22.35 3.21 18.62
N PRO A 25 21.44 2.30 18.22
CA PRO A 25 21.03 2.21 16.83
C PRO A 25 20.23 3.45 16.43
N SER A 26 20.78 4.26 15.54
CA SER A 26 20.03 5.35 14.91
C SER A 26 18.82 4.79 14.17
N PHE A 27 17.62 5.15 14.61
CA PHE A 27 16.38 4.82 13.91
C PHE A 27 16.30 5.61 12.59
N HIS A 28 16.94 5.07 11.55
CA HIS A 28 16.63 5.44 10.17
C HIS A 28 15.21 4.95 9.86
N THR A 29 14.23 5.86 9.94
CA THR A 29 12.93 5.64 9.31
C THR A 29 13.15 5.56 7.81
N GLU A 30 12.95 4.38 7.23
CA GLU A 30 13.05 4.17 5.78
C GLU A 30 11.86 4.86 5.10
N VAL A 31 12.02 6.16 4.80
CA VAL A 31 10.99 6.97 4.13
C VAL A 31 10.77 6.39 2.73
N ASP A 32 9.61 5.76 2.53
CA ASP A 32 9.28 5.04 1.32
C ASP A 32 8.52 5.92 0.31
N THR A 33 8.39 5.41 -0.92
CA THR A 33 7.59 6.00 -1.99
C THR A 33 6.10 6.08 -1.60
N ASN A 34 5.62 5.15 -0.77
CA ASN A 34 4.27 5.25 -0.19
C ASN A 34 4.16 6.49 0.73
N ASP A 35 5.05 6.67 1.71
CA ASP A 35 4.95 7.79 2.68
C ASP A 35 5.03 9.17 2.00
N LEU A 36 5.90 9.31 1.00
CA LEU A 36 6.00 10.51 0.15
C LEU A 36 4.65 10.85 -0.49
N TRP A 37 3.98 9.82 -1.01
CA TRP A 37 2.70 9.94 -1.67
C TRP A 37 1.58 10.30 -0.68
N PHE A 38 1.67 9.84 0.57
CA PHE A 38 0.72 10.19 1.63
C PHE A 38 0.84 11.61 2.13
N LEU A 39 2.05 12.15 2.12
CA LEU A 39 2.23 13.57 2.38
C LEU A 39 1.54 14.41 1.29
N ILE A 40 1.84 14.20 0.01
CA ILE A 40 1.38 15.09 -1.07
C ILE A 40 -0.12 14.98 -1.39
N SER A 41 -0.77 13.87 -1.01
CA SER A 41 -2.21 13.68 -1.22
C SER A 41 -3.09 14.09 -0.04
N SER A 42 -2.49 14.34 1.13
CA SER A 42 -3.22 14.79 2.32
C SER A 42 -3.54 16.29 2.32
N TYR A 43 -3.14 17.01 1.27
CA TYR A 43 -3.32 18.45 1.10
C TYR A 43 -3.73 18.76 -0.34
N GLU A 44 -4.50 19.83 -0.54
CA GLU A 44 -4.83 20.38 -1.86
C GLU A 44 -4.55 21.89 -1.86
N ASP A 45 -3.85 22.37 -2.89
CA ASP A 45 -3.62 23.80 -3.13
C ASP A 45 -3.53 24.02 -4.64
N ILE A 46 -4.60 24.55 -5.23
CA ILE A 46 -4.76 24.79 -6.67
C ILE A 46 -3.77 25.86 -7.19
N GLY A 47 -3.11 26.61 -6.29
CA GLY A 47 -2.08 27.59 -6.62
C GLY A 47 -0.64 27.11 -6.48
N ILE A 48 -0.39 25.90 -5.96
CA ILE A 48 0.97 25.50 -5.56
C ILE A 48 1.97 25.47 -6.72
N THR A 49 3.08 26.18 -6.57
CA THR A 49 4.16 26.23 -7.59
C THR A 49 5.17 25.10 -7.38
N VAL A 50 6.03 24.89 -8.39
CA VAL A 50 7.15 23.93 -8.33
C VAL A 50 8.08 24.22 -7.15
N ASP A 51 8.39 25.51 -6.91
CA ASP A 51 9.25 25.92 -5.80
C ASP A 51 8.54 25.74 -4.45
N ASP A 52 7.23 25.99 -4.37
CA ASP A 52 6.49 25.88 -3.11
C ASP A 52 6.24 24.42 -2.71
N LEU A 53 5.96 23.54 -3.68
CA LEU A 53 5.93 22.09 -3.47
C LEU A 53 7.30 21.58 -2.98
N ALA A 54 8.41 22.05 -3.57
CA ALA A 54 9.75 21.66 -3.13
C ALA A 54 10.05 22.12 -1.69
N LYS A 55 9.71 23.36 -1.33
CA LYS A 55 9.84 23.89 0.05
C LYS A 55 8.99 23.09 1.04
N PHE A 56 7.75 22.79 0.69
CA PHE A 56 6.81 22.00 1.50
C PHE A 56 7.36 20.60 1.77
N LEU A 57 7.90 19.92 0.75
CA LEU A 57 8.51 18.59 0.90
C LEU A 57 9.76 18.62 1.76
N VAL A 58 10.64 19.62 1.60
CA VAL A 58 11.83 19.81 2.45
C VAL A 58 11.43 20.08 3.91
N ALA A 59 10.38 20.86 4.15
CA ALA A 59 9.88 21.12 5.51
C ALA A 59 9.35 19.86 6.22
N HIS A 60 8.94 18.84 5.46
CA HIS A 60 8.54 17.51 5.96
C HIS A 60 9.66 16.46 5.89
N GLY A 61 10.92 16.89 5.71
CA GLY A 61 12.11 16.02 5.80
C GLY A 61 12.52 15.31 4.50
N TYR A 62 11.86 15.58 3.37
CA TYR A 62 12.19 14.97 2.08
C TYR A 62 13.32 15.73 1.38
N ASN A 63 14.27 15.00 0.78
CA ASN A 63 15.32 15.58 -0.07
C ASN A 63 14.74 15.93 -1.46
N ALA A 64 14.00 17.04 -1.51
CA ALA A 64 13.27 17.53 -2.66
C ALA A 64 13.97 18.74 -3.31
N LYS A 65 13.92 18.85 -4.64
CA LYS A 65 14.49 19.97 -5.42
C LYS A 65 13.60 20.35 -6.61
N PRO A 66 13.35 21.64 -6.86
CA PRO A 66 12.61 22.08 -8.04
C PRO A 66 13.49 21.96 -9.29
N GLU A 67 12.94 21.41 -10.37
CA GLU A 67 13.60 21.20 -11.67
C GLU A 67 12.61 21.57 -12.80
N GLY A 68 12.53 22.86 -13.14
CA GLY A 68 11.70 23.35 -14.25
C GLY A 68 10.20 23.30 -13.94
N SER A 69 9.52 22.25 -14.42
CA SER A 69 8.07 22.05 -14.28
C SER A 69 7.68 20.99 -13.23
N TYR A 70 8.65 20.41 -12.53
CA TYR A 70 8.45 19.34 -11.55
C TYR A 70 9.46 19.42 -10.39
N VAL A 71 9.24 18.62 -9.36
CA VAL A 71 10.12 18.50 -8.19
C VAL A 71 10.72 17.09 -8.14
N THR A 72 12.05 16.97 -8.17
CA THR A 72 12.73 15.70 -7.92
C THR A 72 12.85 15.44 -6.43
N VAL A 73 12.33 14.33 -5.94
CA VAL A 73 12.53 13.83 -4.57
C VAL A 73 13.46 12.61 -4.60
N THR A 74 14.55 12.66 -3.84
CA THR A 74 15.48 11.52 -3.69
C THR A 74 15.22 10.81 -2.37
N LEU A 75 14.80 9.54 -2.44
CA LEU A 75 14.48 8.70 -1.28
C LEU A 75 15.66 7.82 -0.85
N SER A 76 15.45 7.09 0.24
CA SER A 76 16.35 6.06 0.77
C SER A 76 16.84 5.10 -0.33
N GLY A 77 18.13 4.78 -0.32
CA GLY A 77 18.77 3.98 -1.37
C GLY A 77 19.01 4.72 -2.70
N GLY A 78 18.76 6.04 -2.77
CA GLY A 78 19.05 6.86 -3.96
C GLY A 78 18.00 6.77 -5.07
N LYS A 79 16.86 6.13 -4.82
CA LYS A 79 15.70 6.12 -5.73
C LYS A 79 15.19 7.56 -5.92
N LYS A 80 14.75 7.91 -7.13
CA LYS A 80 14.11 9.19 -7.43
C LYS A 80 12.62 9.01 -7.73
N ASN A 81 11.81 9.91 -7.21
CA ASN A 81 10.47 10.22 -7.70
C ASN A 81 10.45 11.66 -8.22
N TYR A 82 9.56 11.94 -9.16
CA TYR A 82 9.37 13.25 -9.78
C TYR A 82 7.92 13.68 -9.58
N LEU A 83 7.69 14.90 -9.11
CA LEU A 83 6.37 15.35 -8.69
C LEU A 83 5.95 16.58 -9.50
N THR A 84 4.80 16.50 -10.19
CA THR A 84 4.23 17.62 -10.95
C THR A 84 3.20 18.32 -10.06
N PRO A 85 3.45 19.56 -9.58
CA PRO A 85 2.49 20.31 -8.78
C PRO A 85 1.24 20.64 -9.59
N ASN A 86 0.08 20.73 -8.95
CA ASN A 86 -1.21 20.86 -9.64
C ASN A 86 -1.31 19.82 -10.75
N GLY A 87 -1.11 18.56 -10.34
CA GLY A 87 -0.62 17.48 -11.19
C GLY A 87 -1.59 16.99 -12.24
N GLY A 88 -1.45 15.71 -12.61
CA GLY A 88 -2.29 15.03 -13.58
C GLY A 88 -3.75 15.32 -13.34
N ALA A 89 -4.37 14.77 -12.23
CA ALA A 89 -6.70 14.96 -10.54
C ALA A 89 -6.87 14.60 -8.95
N SER A 90 -6.87 15.62 -8.06
CA SER A 90 -6.85 15.68 -6.56
C SER A 90 -5.53 15.36 -5.82
N GLY A 91 -5.06 16.31 -4.99
CA GLY A 91 -3.77 16.35 -4.27
C GLY A 91 -2.89 17.57 -4.63
N LEU A 92 -1.78 17.81 -3.90
CA LEU A 92 -0.81 18.89 -4.23
C LEU A 92 -0.10 18.64 -5.55
N ALA A 93 0.18 17.38 -5.86
CA ALA A 93 1.01 16.97 -6.98
C ALA A 93 0.71 15.52 -7.38
N ASP A 94 0.89 15.21 -8.66
CA ASP A 94 1.05 13.82 -9.10
C ASP A 94 2.50 13.38 -8.95
N MET A 95 2.71 12.09 -8.64
CA MET A 95 4.02 11.51 -8.42
C MET A 95 4.34 10.42 -9.45
N TRP A 96 5.54 10.50 -10.01
CA TRP A 96 6.01 9.66 -11.10
C TRP A 96 7.38 9.06 -10.77
N GLN A 97 7.59 7.77 -11.03
CA GLN A 97 8.92 7.13 -10.88
C GLN A 97 9.85 7.41 -12.09
N ILE A 98 9.27 7.83 -13.20
CA ILE A 98 9.94 8.27 -14.43
C ILE A 98 9.18 9.53 -14.88
N LEU A 99 9.88 10.57 -15.31
CA LEU A 99 9.22 11.79 -15.79
C LEU A 99 8.22 11.49 -16.91
N PRO A 100 6.96 11.93 -16.80
CA PRO A 100 6.00 11.82 -17.89
C PRO A 100 6.44 12.75 -19.03
N SER A 101 6.29 12.31 -20.27
CA SER A 101 6.58 13.17 -21.43
C SER A 101 5.54 14.28 -21.62
N GLU A 102 4.28 14.04 -21.22
CA GLU A 102 3.14 14.99 -21.29
C GLU A 102 2.13 14.73 -20.11
N PRO A 103 1.29 15.71 -19.67
CA PRO A 103 0.47 15.65 -18.42
C PRO A 103 -1.04 15.35 -18.60
N THR A 104 -1.80 14.80 -17.61
CA THR A 104 -3.28 14.55 -17.76
C THR A 104 -4.14 14.25 -16.49
N GLN A 105 -5.39 14.79 -16.45
CA GLN A 105 -6.45 14.96 -15.38
C GLN A 105 -6.48 14.01 -14.13
N PRO A 106 -6.51 14.48 -12.83
CA PRO A 106 -5.80 13.11 -11.60
C PRO A 106 -6.90 12.06 -11.24
N THR A 107 -6.70 11.03 -10.40
CA THR A 107 -7.84 10.29 -9.71
C THR A 107 -7.43 9.26 -8.65
N ILE A 108 -6.14 8.95 -8.50
CA ILE A 108 -5.72 7.60 -8.09
C ILE A 108 -5.61 7.42 -6.56
N ILE A 109 -5.50 8.52 -5.79
CA ILE A 109 -4.76 8.46 -4.53
C ILE A 109 -5.53 7.86 -3.34
N SER A 110 -6.75 8.34 -3.03
CA SER A 110 -7.55 7.85 -1.89
C SER A 110 -7.79 6.33 -1.90
N LYS A 111 -7.66 5.68 -3.05
CA LYS A 111 -7.97 4.26 -3.26
C LYS A 111 -6.93 3.28 -2.73
N ILE A 112 -5.65 3.63 -2.67
CA ILE A 112 -4.59 2.63 -2.40
C ILE A 112 -4.34 2.39 -0.90
N TYR A 113 -4.75 3.31 0.00
CA TYR A 113 -4.69 3.12 1.48
C TYR A 113 -5.47 1.93 2.00
N ALA A 114 -6.51 1.65 1.25
CA ALA A 114 -7.43 0.58 1.53
C ALA A 114 -6.95 -0.76 0.93
N ILE A 115 -5.85 -0.76 0.16
CA ILE A 115 -5.23 -1.95 -0.43
C ILE A 115 -4.14 -2.47 0.51
N LYS A 116 -4.42 -3.55 1.24
CA LYS A 116 -3.40 -4.26 2.03
C LYS A 116 -2.65 -5.22 1.10
N LYS A 117 -1.32 -5.19 1.11
CA LYS A 117 -0.46 -6.13 0.38
C LYS A 117 -0.11 -7.35 1.24
N ASP A 118 -0.04 -8.52 0.60
CA ASP A 118 0.23 -9.84 1.20
C ASP A 118 -0.54 -10.14 2.53
N PRO A 119 -1.84 -9.81 2.63
CA PRO A 119 -2.56 -9.86 3.90
C PRO A 119 -2.90 -11.29 4.35
N THR A 120 -2.99 -11.47 5.67
CA THR A 120 -3.44 -12.70 6.34
C THR A 120 -4.56 -12.38 7.32
N TYR A 121 -5.61 -13.22 7.36
CA TYR A 121 -6.78 -13.06 8.22
C TYR A 121 -7.03 -14.31 9.07
N GLN A 122 -7.63 -14.15 10.25
CA GLN A 122 -8.03 -15.29 11.09
C GLN A 122 -9.38 -15.85 10.64
N ARG A 123 -9.51 -17.19 10.58
CA ARG A 123 -10.75 -17.87 10.17
C ARG A 123 -11.69 -18.07 11.37
N THR A 124 -12.98 -17.74 11.20
CA THR A 124 -14.01 -18.09 12.18
C THR A 124 -14.26 -19.59 12.27
N PHE A 125 -14.60 -20.05 13.46
CA PHE A 125 -15.07 -21.42 13.75
C PHE A 125 -16.57 -21.45 14.07
N ASN A 126 -17.25 -20.30 13.98
CA ASN A 126 -18.67 -20.12 14.26
C ASN A 126 -19.55 -20.86 13.22
N SER A 127 -20.15 -21.97 13.64
CA SER A 127 -21.02 -22.80 12.80
C SER A 127 -22.25 -22.04 12.32
N ASP A 128 -22.80 -21.19 13.18
CA ASP A 128 -24.14 -20.62 13.03
C ASP A 128 -24.07 -19.38 12.14
N PHE A 129 -22.99 -18.60 12.25
CA PHE A 129 -22.63 -17.56 11.28
C PHE A 129 -22.42 -18.15 9.88
N ARG A 130 -21.64 -19.24 9.75
CA ARG A 130 -21.45 -19.94 8.47
C ARG A 130 -22.76 -20.45 7.89
N GLU A 131 -23.63 -21.03 8.71
CA GLU A 131 -24.94 -21.52 8.27
C GLU A 131 -25.86 -20.38 7.83
N SER A 132 -25.84 -19.24 8.54
CA SER A 132 -26.56 -18.02 8.15
C SER A 132 -26.12 -17.52 6.77
N LEU A 133 -24.81 -17.37 6.54
CA LEU A 133 -24.26 -16.91 5.26
C LEU A 133 -24.56 -17.87 4.09
N ASN A 134 -24.57 -19.19 4.31
CA ASN A 134 -24.96 -20.18 3.30
C ASN A 134 -26.47 -20.15 3.00
N ARG A 135 -27.33 -19.82 3.97
CA ARG A 135 -28.78 -19.67 3.76
C ARG A 135 -29.14 -18.37 3.05
N SER A 136 -28.33 -17.32 3.20
CA SER A 136 -28.55 -16.00 2.57
C SER A 136 -28.37 -15.99 1.05
N VAL A 137 -27.67 -16.97 0.46
CA VAL A 137 -27.24 -16.94 -0.94
C VAL A 137 -27.42 -18.31 -1.59
N ARG A 138 -27.94 -18.35 -2.83
CA ARG A 138 -27.92 -19.56 -3.66
C ARG A 138 -26.73 -19.50 -4.61
N PHE A 139 -25.85 -20.49 -4.52
CA PHE A 139 -24.66 -20.64 -5.35
C PHE A 139 -24.89 -21.63 -6.50
N PRO A 140 -24.16 -21.51 -7.63
CA PRO A 140 -23.19 -20.45 -7.94
C PRO A 140 -23.87 -19.12 -8.32
N ILE A 141 -23.30 -18.00 -7.89
CA ILE A 141 -23.68 -16.64 -8.34
C ILE A 141 -23.17 -16.38 -9.76
N ALA A 142 -21.96 -16.83 -10.05
CA ALA A 142 -21.28 -16.65 -11.32
C ALA A 142 -20.67 -17.98 -11.79
N PRO A 143 -20.60 -18.25 -13.11
CA PRO A 143 -19.93 -19.44 -13.62
C PRO A 143 -18.41 -19.35 -13.40
N LEU A 144 -17.74 -20.51 -13.45
CA LEU A 144 -16.28 -20.60 -13.39
C LEU A 144 -15.61 -19.62 -14.38
N GLY A 145 -14.53 -18.99 -13.94
CA GLY A 145 -13.83 -17.94 -14.70
C GLY A 145 -14.42 -16.53 -14.57
N ARG A 146 -15.55 -16.32 -13.88
CA ARG A 146 -16.13 -14.99 -13.63
C ARG A 146 -16.05 -14.55 -12.16
N CYS A 147 -14.98 -14.92 -11.47
CA CYS A 147 -14.78 -14.64 -10.03
C CYS A 147 -14.78 -13.14 -9.68
N TYR A 148 -14.28 -12.25 -10.54
CA TYR A 148 -14.40 -10.80 -10.34
C TYR A 148 -15.86 -10.31 -10.26
N GLU A 149 -16.72 -10.63 -11.24
CA GLU A 149 -18.13 -10.23 -11.21
C GLU A 149 -18.92 -10.98 -10.13
N GLY A 150 -18.60 -12.26 -9.91
CA GLY A 150 -19.20 -13.06 -8.85
C GLY A 150 -18.91 -12.53 -7.44
N SER A 151 -17.65 -12.19 -7.15
CA SER A 151 -17.25 -11.61 -5.85
C SER A 151 -17.87 -10.23 -5.63
N LYS A 152 -17.97 -9.38 -6.68
CA LYS A 152 -18.72 -8.11 -6.65
C LYS A 152 -20.18 -8.28 -6.24
N VAL A 153 -20.90 -9.21 -6.88
CA VAL A 153 -22.31 -9.48 -6.56
C VAL A 153 -22.44 -10.05 -5.14
N LEU A 154 -21.60 -11.02 -4.77
CA LEU A 154 -21.59 -11.66 -3.45
C LEU A 154 -21.31 -10.66 -2.32
N GLY A 155 -20.28 -9.82 -2.49
CA GLY A 155 -19.91 -8.78 -1.53
C GLY A 155 -20.99 -7.71 -1.39
N LYS A 156 -21.69 -7.35 -2.47
CA LYS A 156 -22.88 -6.48 -2.40
C LYS A 156 -24.01 -7.12 -1.60
N ILE A 157 -24.26 -8.43 -1.75
CA ILE A 157 -25.31 -9.12 -0.98
C ILE A 157 -25.01 -9.10 0.52
N TYR A 158 -23.80 -9.46 0.95
CA TYR A 158 -23.49 -9.47 2.38
C TYR A 158 -23.36 -8.06 2.99
N LYS A 159 -22.86 -7.06 2.25
CA LYS A 159 -22.92 -5.65 2.70
C LYS A 159 -24.37 -5.17 2.87
N ASN A 160 -25.28 -5.55 1.97
CA ASN A 160 -26.72 -5.26 2.11
C ASN A 160 -27.38 -5.98 3.31
N LEU A 161 -26.78 -7.08 3.80
CA LEU A 161 -27.22 -7.81 5.00
C LEU A 161 -26.57 -7.28 6.29
N GLY A 162 -25.78 -6.20 6.21
CA GLY A 162 -25.16 -5.55 7.37
C GLY A 162 -23.80 -6.12 7.79
N TYR A 163 -23.20 -7.01 6.98
CA TYR A 163 -21.86 -7.54 7.25
C TYR A 163 -20.76 -6.66 6.66
N ASN A 164 -19.65 -6.52 7.39
CA ASN A 164 -18.41 -6.02 6.82
C ASN A 164 -17.83 -7.06 5.83
N VAL A 165 -17.28 -6.55 4.72
CA VAL A 165 -16.73 -7.37 3.64
C VAL A 165 -15.45 -6.74 3.12
N THR A 166 -14.38 -7.53 3.07
CA THR A 166 -13.18 -7.22 2.29
C THR A 166 -13.08 -8.17 1.10
N TYR A 167 -12.70 -7.63 -0.04
CA TYR A 167 -12.35 -8.40 -1.23
C TYR A 167 -10.91 -8.87 -1.10
N MET A 168 -10.61 -10.03 -1.70
CA MET A 168 -9.32 -10.68 -1.69
C MET A 168 -8.92 -10.98 -3.13
N TYR A 169 -7.66 -10.73 -3.48
CA TYR A 169 -7.13 -10.99 -4.82
C TYR A 169 -5.78 -11.71 -4.78
N ARG A 170 -5.68 -12.81 -5.52
CA ARG A 170 -4.43 -13.54 -5.76
C ARG A 170 -3.90 -13.26 -7.16
N GLN A 171 -2.65 -12.84 -7.23
CA GLN A 171 -1.95 -12.55 -8.48
C GLN A 171 -1.29 -13.82 -9.07
N ASN A 172 -2.12 -14.79 -9.43
CA ASN A 172 -1.73 -16.00 -10.17
C ASN A 172 -2.17 -15.94 -11.65
N ASN A 173 -1.93 -17.01 -12.41
CA ASN A 173 -2.37 -17.14 -13.81
C ASN A 173 -3.24 -18.40 -13.99
N PRO A 174 -4.56 -18.29 -14.24
CA PRO A 174 -5.36 -17.07 -14.17
C PRO A 174 -5.39 -16.49 -12.74
N GLY A 175 -5.71 -15.20 -12.61
CA GLY A 175 -5.93 -14.57 -11.30
C GLY A 175 -7.21 -15.09 -10.62
N HIS A 176 -7.38 -14.80 -9.33
CA HIS A 176 -8.58 -15.19 -8.60
C HIS A 176 -9.00 -14.15 -7.55
N GLU A 177 -10.27 -13.73 -7.63
CA GLU A 177 -10.94 -12.87 -6.67
C GLU A 177 -11.95 -13.66 -5.82
N TRP A 178 -11.98 -13.40 -4.52
CA TRP A 178 -13.03 -13.85 -3.61
C TRP A 178 -13.29 -12.78 -2.55
N ILE A 179 -14.11 -13.07 -1.53
CA ILE A 179 -14.31 -12.16 -0.40
C ILE A 179 -14.08 -12.87 0.94
N LEU A 180 -13.78 -12.07 1.96
CA LEU A 180 -14.01 -12.42 3.35
C LEU A 180 -15.17 -11.61 3.92
N VAL A 181 -16.02 -12.26 4.70
CA VAL A 181 -17.12 -11.66 5.48
C VAL A 181 -16.72 -11.67 6.96
N GLU A 182 -16.90 -10.56 7.66
CA GLU A 182 -16.54 -10.44 9.08
C GLU A 182 -17.54 -11.16 9.99
N ASP A 183 -17.03 -11.99 10.89
CA ASP A 183 -17.79 -12.51 12.02
C ASP A 183 -17.73 -11.49 13.17
N ASN A 184 -18.72 -10.58 13.16
CA ASN A 184 -18.85 -9.49 14.12
C ASN A 184 -18.83 -9.93 15.61
N SER A 185 -18.91 -11.23 15.92
CA SER A 185 -18.78 -11.74 17.29
C SER A 185 -17.34 -12.06 17.72
N SER A 186 -16.33 -11.93 16.86
CA SER A 186 -14.98 -12.47 17.16
C SER A 186 -13.75 -11.82 16.49
N ASP A 187 -13.89 -10.80 15.62
CA ASP A 187 -12.77 -10.30 14.76
C ASP A 187 -12.08 -11.45 13.97
N THR A 188 -12.89 -12.42 13.56
CA THR A 188 -12.48 -13.47 12.64
C THR A 188 -13.38 -13.46 11.42
N TRP A 189 -12.97 -14.14 10.36
CA TRP A 189 -13.52 -13.97 9.03
C TRP A 189 -13.96 -15.29 8.44
N LEU A 190 -14.96 -15.27 7.57
CA LEU A 190 -15.33 -16.41 6.72
C LEU A 190 -15.14 -16.04 5.25
N ALA A 191 -14.33 -16.82 4.55
CA ALA A 191 -14.20 -16.71 3.11
C ALA A 191 -15.46 -17.19 2.41
N ALA A 192 -15.85 -16.49 1.35
CA ALA A 192 -16.89 -16.93 0.45
C ALA A 192 -16.45 -16.72 -1.01
N ASP A 193 -16.58 -17.77 -1.81
CA ASP A 193 -16.38 -17.73 -3.25
C ASP A 193 -17.73 -17.72 -3.98
N SER A 194 -17.73 -17.05 -5.14
CA SER A 194 -18.90 -16.87 -5.99
C SER A 194 -19.43 -18.13 -6.67
N TYR A 195 -18.62 -19.19 -6.76
CA TYR A 195 -19.02 -20.49 -7.31
C TYR A 195 -19.20 -21.54 -6.21
N PHE A 196 -18.26 -21.63 -5.25
CA PHE A 196 -18.23 -22.68 -4.22
C PHE A 196 -19.03 -22.39 -2.94
N GLY A 197 -19.46 -21.14 -2.69
CA GLY A 197 -20.10 -20.76 -1.42
C GLY A 197 -19.08 -20.45 -0.32
N THR A 198 -19.42 -20.70 0.96
CA THR A 198 -18.47 -20.44 2.06
C THR A 198 -17.32 -21.45 2.06
N VAL A 199 -16.08 -20.98 2.15
CA VAL A 199 -14.87 -21.82 2.04
C VAL A 199 -14.07 -21.82 3.35
N ILE A 200 -13.71 -23.01 3.84
CA ILE A 200 -12.94 -23.18 5.09
C ILE A 200 -11.47 -23.54 4.89
N ASN A 201 -11.00 -23.71 3.63
CA ASN A 201 -9.59 -23.95 3.32
C ASN A 201 -8.74 -22.73 3.74
N SER A 202 -7.63 -22.97 4.45
CA SER A 202 -6.64 -21.96 4.88
C SER A 202 -6.20 -21.04 3.75
N ASP A 203 -6.09 -21.56 2.52
CA ASP A 203 -5.61 -20.79 1.38
C ASP A 203 -6.50 -19.59 1.04
N TYR A 204 -7.77 -19.58 1.45
CA TYR A 204 -8.67 -18.44 1.21
C TYR A 204 -8.50 -17.30 2.23
N TYR A 205 -7.62 -17.46 3.22
CA TYR A 205 -7.38 -16.47 4.27
C TYR A 205 -6.07 -15.71 4.07
N THR A 206 -5.37 -15.96 2.95
CA THR A 206 -4.20 -15.21 2.48
C THR A 206 -4.33 -14.86 0.99
N ALA A 207 -3.91 -13.63 0.65
CA ALA A 207 -4.00 -13.10 -0.72
C ALA A 207 -2.73 -12.32 -1.08
N SER A 208 -2.60 -11.92 -2.35
CA SER A 208 -1.57 -10.95 -2.77
C SER A 208 -1.99 -9.53 -2.39
N TYR A 209 -3.29 -9.25 -2.46
CA TYR A 209 -3.90 -7.98 -2.06
C TYR A 209 -5.28 -8.21 -1.42
N SER A 210 -5.70 -7.33 -0.51
CA SER A 210 -7.10 -7.21 -0.08
C SER A 210 -7.54 -5.75 -0.04
N PHE A 211 -8.83 -5.51 -0.28
CA PHE A 211 -9.40 -4.16 -0.37
C PHE A 211 -10.91 -4.13 -0.03
N PRO A 212 -11.45 -3.05 0.56
CA PRO A 212 -12.86 -2.95 0.93
C PRO A 212 -13.78 -2.64 -0.26
N ASP A 213 -13.25 -2.14 -1.38
CA ASP A 213 -14.01 -1.81 -2.59
C ASP A 213 -13.39 -2.48 -3.83
N PRO A 214 -14.18 -3.15 -4.70
CA PRO A 214 -13.64 -3.94 -5.80
C PRO A 214 -13.07 -3.07 -6.94
N SER A 215 -13.36 -1.77 -6.99
CA SER A 215 -12.73 -0.85 -7.96
C SER A 215 -11.24 -0.58 -7.68
N TYR A 216 -10.69 -1.13 -6.60
CA TYR A 216 -9.27 -1.01 -6.26
C TYR A 216 -8.43 -2.12 -6.92
N LEU A 217 -9.07 -3.21 -7.40
CA LEU A 217 -8.42 -4.23 -8.23
C LEU A 217 -7.83 -3.63 -9.52
N ASP A 218 -8.47 -2.61 -10.07
CA ASP A 218 -8.01 -1.86 -11.25
C ASP A 218 -6.63 -1.20 -11.06
N LEU A 219 -6.24 -0.90 -9.82
CA LEU A 219 -4.98 -0.23 -9.50
C LEU A 219 -3.83 -1.21 -9.27
N VAL A 220 -4.12 -2.41 -8.76
CA VAL A 220 -3.10 -3.47 -8.56
C VAL A 220 -2.94 -4.40 -9.77
N ASN A 221 -3.96 -4.53 -10.62
CA ASN A 221 -3.86 -5.31 -11.86
C ASN A 221 -4.76 -4.77 -13.00
N PRO A 222 -4.45 -3.62 -13.61
CA PRO A 222 -5.26 -3.06 -14.71
C PRO A 222 -5.43 -4.00 -15.93
N LYS A 223 -4.68 -5.11 -16.01
CA LYS A 223 -4.78 -6.11 -17.08
C LYS A 223 -5.92 -7.11 -16.90
N TRP A 224 -6.56 -7.22 -15.73
CA TRP A 224 -7.66 -8.18 -15.52
C TRP A 224 -8.85 -7.95 -16.49
N ARG A 225 -9.03 -6.70 -16.95
CA ARG A 225 -10.09 -6.26 -17.89
C ARG A 225 -9.94 -6.76 -19.33
N ILE A 226 -8.84 -7.44 -19.68
CA ILE A 226 -8.42 -7.71 -21.06
C ILE A 226 -8.46 -9.23 -21.37
N ALA A 227 -9.34 -9.97 -20.68
CA ALA A 227 -9.55 -11.42 -20.80
C ALA A 227 -11.05 -11.75 -20.95
#